data_AF-A0A0Q9R9S8-F1
#
_entry.id   AF-A0A0Q9R9S8-F1
#
_cell.length_a   1.000
_cell.length_b   1.000
_cell.length_c   1.000
_cell.angle_alpha   90.00
_cell.angle_beta   90.00
_cell.angle_gamma   90.00
#
_symmetry.space_group_name_H-M   'P 1'
#
loop_
_entity.id
_entity.type
_entity.pdbx_description
1 polymer ?
#
loop_
_entity_poly.entity_id
_entity_poly.type
_entity_poly.pdbx_seq_one_letter_code
_entity_poly.pdbx_strand_id
1 'polypeptide(L)'
;MKARFLFKGEVMEHKSDRKWRLEKLLQKHKSKQKLSYGVLFEECLDALGEGTIILSEESSETMRNELVNAYYFTPWGRIDWDKISKKTEIKIAADVLYTLKSLNIDIGTPIYIIWSGSYPVLQTDFQRFINALDDVLAVDFDTYVYCSSHYVIEFFHDGEITLGYL
;
A
#
# COMPACT_ATOMS: atom_id res chain seq x y z
N MET A 1 -17.23 46.39 55.54
CA MET A 1 -17.24 44.92 55.74
C MET A 1 -16.77 44.27 54.46
N LYS A 2 -15.84 43.31 54.56
CA LYS A 2 -14.95 42.80 53.50
C LYS A 2 -15.66 42.34 52.22
N ALA A 3 -15.21 42.87 51.08
CA ALA A 3 -15.39 42.23 49.77
C ALA A 3 -14.43 41.03 49.64
N ARG A 4 -15.00 39.88 49.26
CA ARG A 4 -14.29 38.64 48.94
C ARG A 4 -13.72 38.77 47.53
N PHE A 5 -12.41 38.60 47.37
CA PHE A 5 -11.78 38.47 46.05
C PHE A 5 -10.83 37.27 46.04
N LEU A 6 -10.78 36.66 44.84
CA LEU A 6 -9.81 35.68 44.32
C LEU A 6 -10.11 34.20 44.56
N PHE A 7 -10.61 33.53 43.51
CA PHE A 7 -10.23 32.17 43.08
C PHE A 7 -10.60 31.99 41.60
N LYS A 8 -9.73 32.42 40.69
CA LYS A 8 -9.85 32.13 39.23
C LYS A 8 -8.54 31.64 38.58
N GLY A 9 -7.39 31.74 39.27
CA GLY A 9 -6.07 31.34 38.73
C GLY A 9 -5.81 29.84 38.75
N GLU A 10 -6.03 29.16 39.89
CA GLU A 10 -5.65 27.75 40.08
C GLU A 10 -6.43 26.75 39.22
N VAL A 11 -7.65 27.08 38.81
CA VAL A 11 -8.52 26.16 38.03
C VAL A 11 -8.10 26.08 36.55
N MET A 12 -7.50 27.14 36.01
CA MET A 12 -7.07 27.18 34.59
C MET A 12 -5.78 26.40 34.34
N GLU A 13 -4.79 26.52 35.24
CA GLU A 13 -3.50 25.84 35.15
C GLU A 13 -3.66 24.30 35.22
N HIS A 14 -4.50 23.84 36.17
CA HIS A 14 -4.77 22.41 36.35
C HIS A 14 -5.60 21.76 35.21
N LYS A 15 -6.32 22.55 34.40
CA LYS A 15 -7.01 22.08 33.18
C LYS A 15 -6.04 21.94 32.01
N SER A 16 -5.12 22.89 31.87
CA SER A 16 -4.07 22.88 30.84
C SER A 16 -3.16 21.66 30.99
N ASP A 17 -2.69 21.38 32.20
CA ASP A 17 -1.81 20.24 32.48
C ASP A 17 -2.45 18.88 32.24
N ARG A 18 -3.74 18.76 32.59
CA ARG A 18 -4.51 17.53 32.32
C ARG A 18 -4.71 17.31 30.83
N LYS A 19 -4.99 18.37 30.08
CA LYS A 19 -5.13 18.32 28.62
C LYS A 19 -3.82 17.94 27.95
N TRP A 20 -2.71 18.56 28.33
CA TRP A 20 -1.37 18.24 27.85
C TRP A 20 -0.95 16.80 28.15
N ARG A 21 -1.22 16.31 29.36
CA ARG A 21 -0.96 14.90 29.73
C ARG A 21 -1.79 13.94 28.90
N LEU A 22 -3.06 14.25 28.67
CA LEU A 22 -3.94 13.43 27.83
C LEU A 22 -3.45 13.41 26.37
N GLU A 23 -3.04 14.56 25.82
CA GLU A 23 -2.46 14.67 24.47
C GLU A 23 -1.18 13.84 24.35
N LYS A 24 -0.26 13.93 25.33
CA LYS A 24 0.94 13.08 25.36
C LYS A 24 0.60 11.59 25.44
N LEU A 25 -0.41 11.20 26.23
CA LEU A 25 -0.84 9.81 26.34
C LEU A 25 -1.47 9.32 25.03
N LEU A 26 -2.32 10.12 24.39
CA LEU A 26 -2.90 9.83 23.08
C LEU A 26 -1.83 9.70 22.00
N GLN A 27 -0.81 10.57 22.02
CA GLN A 27 0.32 10.50 21.08
C GLN A 27 1.18 9.26 21.33
N LYS A 28 1.39 8.87 22.59
CA LYS A 28 2.03 7.59 22.96
C LYS A 28 1.21 6.37 22.56
N HIS A 29 -0.11 6.45 22.65
CA HIS A 29 -1.01 5.35 22.26
C HIS A 29 -1.13 5.22 20.74
N LYS A 30 -1.18 6.34 20.01
CA LYS A 30 -1.12 6.38 18.54
C LYS A 30 0.21 5.87 17.99
N SER A 31 1.34 6.22 18.63
CA SER A 31 2.66 5.69 18.23
C SER A 31 2.89 4.23 18.64
N LYS A 32 2.16 3.72 19.65
CA LYS A 32 2.17 2.31 20.05
C LYS A 32 1.16 1.45 19.27
N GLN A 33 0.08 2.04 18.75
CA GLN A 33 -0.75 1.44 17.72
C GLN A 33 -0.04 1.58 16.37
N LYS A 34 1.12 0.95 16.24
CA LYS A 34 1.62 0.58 14.91
C LYS A 34 0.52 -0.34 14.36
N LEU A 35 -0.19 0.08 13.30
CA LEU A 35 -1.12 -0.83 12.62
C LEU A 35 -0.29 -2.06 12.24
N SER A 36 -0.57 -3.18 12.88
CA SER A 36 -0.06 -4.47 12.45
C SER A 36 -1.09 -5.00 11.47
N TYR A 37 -0.69 -5.09 10.20
CA TYR A 37 -1.53 -5.60 9.11
C TYR A 37 -1.50 -7.14 9.07
N GLY A 38 -0.99 -7.79 10.12
CA GLY A 38 -0.85 -9.23 10.22
C GLY A 38 0.56 -9.74 9.89
N VAL A 39 0.81 -11.00 10.22
CA VAL A 39 2.12 -11.65 10.11
C VAL A 39 2.61 -11.68 8.66
N LEU A 40 1.73 -12.03 7.70
CA LEU A 40 2.10 -12.14 6.28
C LEU A 40 2.56 -10.80 5.70
N PHE A 41 1.92 -9.70 6.10
CA PHE A 41 2.36 -8.37 5.68
C PHE A 41 3.71 -7.99 6.30
N GLU A 42 3.96 -8.36 7.55
CA GLU A 42 5.25 -8.13 8.21
C GLU A 42 6.37 -8.95 7.55
N GLU A 43 6.13 -10.23 7.24
CA GLU A 43 7.06 -11.10 6.50
C GLU A 43 7.35 -10.56 5.10
N CYS A 44 6.32 -10.06 4.39
CA CYS A 44 6.47 -9.41 3.09
C CYS A 44 7.38 -8.16 3.16
N LEU A 45 7.21 -7.32 4.19
CA LEU A 45 8.09 -6.15 4.38
C LEU A 45 9.54 -6.55 4.65
N ASP A 46 9.74 -7.59 5.47
CA ASP A 46 11.08 -8.11 5.77
C ASP A 46 11.74 -8.69 4.51
N ALA A 47 10.98 -9.41 3.66
CA ALA A 47 11.45 -9.98 2.41
C ALA A 47 11.80 -8.92 1.35
N LEU A 48 10.99 -7.86 1.24
CA LEU A 48 11.25 -6.72 0.34
C LEU A 48 12.48 -5.88 0.79
N GLY A 49 12.70 -5.83 2.10
CA GLY A 49 13.90 -5.28 2.73
C GLY A 49 14.02 -3.75 2.68
N GLU A 50 15.21 -3.25 3.03
CA GLU A 50 15.45 -1.80 3.14
C GLU A 50 15.33 -1.09 1.79
N GLY A 51 14.46 -0.08 1.70
CA GLY A 51 14.22 0.71 0.49
C GLY A 51 12.77 0.67 0.02
N THR A 52 11.98 -0.27 0.51
CA THR A 52 10.52 -0.28 0.33
C THR A 52 9.87 0.81 1.18
N ILE A 53 9.01 1.59 0.54
CA ILE A 53 8.28 2.69 1.17
C ILE A 53 6.84 2.24 1.37
N ILE A 54 6.39 2.24 2.63
CA ILE A 54 4.98 2.08 2.97
C ILE A 54 4.31 3.43 2.75
N LEU A 55 3.38 3.52 1.80
CA LEU A 55 2.66 4.76 1.54
C LEU A 55 1.67 5.07 2.67
N SER A 56 1.43 6.37 2.89
CA SER A 56 0.34 6.82 3.77
C SER A 56 -1.02 6.37 3.23
N GLU A 57 -2.07 6.41 4.05
CA GLU A 57 -3.42 6.08 3.58
C GLU A 57 -3.86 6.97 2.41
N GLU A 58 -3.62 8.28 2.49
CA GLU A 58 -3.95 9.24 1.43
C GLU A 58 -3.17 8.95 0.13
N SER A 59 -1.88 8.66 0.24
CA SER A 59 -1.03 8.32 -0.90
C SER A 59 -1.41 6.96 -1.51
N SER A 60 -1.76 5.99 -0.68
CA SER A 60 -2.24 4.66 -1.09
C SER A 60 -3.55 4.80 -1.88
N GLU A 61 -4.47 5.61 -1.38
CA GLU A 61 -5.74 5.86 -2.05
C GLU A 61 -5.57 6.62 -3.36
N THR A 62 -4.66 7.58 -3.41
CA THR A 62 -4.29 8.26 -4.66
C THR A 62 -3.79 7.27 -5.71
N MET A 63 -2.91 6.34 -5.31
CA MET A 63 -2.35 5.33 -6.22
C MET A 63 -3.39 4.31 -6.68
N ARG A 64 -4.28 3.86 -5.80
CA ARG A 64 -5.41 2.99 -6.18
C ARG A 64 -6.33 3.67 -7.20
N ASN A 65 -6.68 4.93 -6.95
CA ASN A 65 -7.49 5.71 -7.89
C ASN A 65 -6.77 5.92 -9.23
N GLU A 66 -5.46 6.10 -9.23
CA GLU A 66 -4.68 6.17 -10.45
C GLU A 66 -4.79 4.87 -11.26
N LEU A 67 -4.59 3.71 -10.63
CA LEU A 67 -4.74 2.40 -11.25
C LEU A 67 -6.16 2.20 -11.84
N VAL A 68 -7.20 2.51 -11.06
CA VAL A 68 -8.61 2.37 -11.47
C VAL A 68 -9.00 3.35 -12.59
N ASN A 69 -8.35 4.51 -12.66
CA ASN A 69 -8.56 5.46 -13.76
C ASN A 69 -7.77 5.07 -15.03
N ALA A 70 -6.64 4.38 -14.87
CA ALA A 70 -5.79 3.93 -15.98
C ALA A 70 -6.33 2.66 -16.66
N TYR A 71 -6.98 1.77 -15.90
CA TYR A 71 -7.49 0.49 -16.40
C TYR A 71 -8.98 0.31 -16.09
N TYR A 72 -9.67 -0.39 -16.97
CA TYR A 72 -11.06 -0.76 -16.72
C TYR A 72 -11.12 -1.88 -15.71
N PHE A 73 -11.93 -1.72 -14.66
CA PHE A 73 -12.22 -2.77 -13.70
C PHE A 73 -13.64 -3.30 -13.88
N THR A 74 -13.80 -4.60 -13.66
CA THR A 74 -15.09 -5.28 -13.54
C THR A 74 -15.74 -4.94 -12.17
N PRO A 75 -17.06 -5.12 -12.00
CA PRO A 75 -17.73 -4.87 -10.72
C PRO A 75 -17.21 -5.73 -9.56
N TRP A 76 -16.51 -6.82 -9.83
CA TRP A 76 -15.95 -7.73 -8.84
C TRP A 76 -14.46 -7.50 -8.59
N GLY A 77 -13.92 -6.36 -9.04
CA GLY A 77 -12.58 -5.91 -8.67
C GLY A 77 -11.45 -6.41 -9.55
N ARG A 78 -11.71 -7.19 -10.61
CA ARG A 78 -10.68 -7.57 -11.59
C ARG A 78 -10.46 -6.53 -12.67
N ILE A 79 -9.27 -6.48 -13.23
CA ILE A 79 -9.04 -5.76 -14.49
C ILE A 79 -9.86 -6.44 -15.61
N ASP A 80 -10.60 -5.63 -16.35
CA ASP A 80 -11.37 -6.04 -17.52
C ASP A 80 -10.42 -6.17 -18.72
N TRP A 81 -9.76 -7.33 -18.79
CA TRP A 81 -8.75 -7.64 -19.80
C TRP A 81 -9.28 -7.61 -21.22
N ASP A 82 -10.58 -7.79 -21.44
CA ASP A 82 -11.19 -7.71 -22.77
C ASP A 82 -11.15 -6.29 -23.34
N LYS A 83 -11.07 -5.28 -22.48
CA LYS A 83 -10.93 -3.86 -22.86
C LYS A 83 -9.49 -3.42 -23.08
N ILE A 84 -8.51 -4.28 -22.81
CA ILE A 84 -7.08 -3.97 -22.95
C ILE A 84 -6.55 -4.65 -24.22
N SER A 85 -6.05 -3.81 -25.14
CA SER A 85 -5.56 -4.23 -26.46
C SER A 85 -4.22 -4.95 -26.39
N LYS A 86 -3.30 -4.43 -25.58
CA LYS A 86 -1.97 -4.98 -25.35
C LYS A 86 -1.94 -5.69 -23.99
N LYS A 87 -2.12 -7.01 -24.05
CA LYS A 87 -2.04 -7.88 -22.88
C LYS A 87 -1.26 -9.15 -23.19
N THR A 88 -0.66 -9.75 -22.19
CA THR A 88 0.06 -11.02 -22.28
C THR A 88 -0.25 -11.84 -21.03
N GLU A 89 -0.77 -13.05 -21.25
CA GLU A 89 -0.94 -14.04 -20.20
C GLU A 89 0.42 -14.67 -19.86
N ILE A 90 0.70 -14.81 -18.57
CA ILE A 90 1.92 -15.39 -18.04
C ILE A 90 1.54 -16.66 -17.29
N LYS A 91 2.11 -17.80 -17.69
CA LYS A 91 1.70 -19.11 -17.16
C LYS A 91 2.21 -19.36 -15.74
N ILE A 92 3.37 -18.81 -15.39
CA ILE A 92 4.05 -19.06 -14.13
C ILE A 92 4.66 -17.75 -13.65
N ALA A 93 4.49 -17.43 -12.36
CA ALA A 93 4.96 -16.18 -11.77
C ALA A 93 6.48 -15.96 -11.96
N ALA A 94 7.27 -17.04 -11.97
CA ALA A 94 8.71 -17.00 -12.23
C ALA A 94 9.09 -16.43 -13.62
N ASP A 95 8.19 -16.50 -14.61
CA ASP A 95 8.44 -16.01 -15.97
C ASP A 95 8.21 -14.51 -16.12
N VAL A 96 7.65 -13.84 -15.11
CA VAL A 96 7.27 -12.41 -15.18
C VAL A 96 8.44 -11.52 -15.63
N LEU A 97 9.62 -11.67 -15.01
CA LEU A 97 10.80 -10.89 -15.36
C LEU A 97 11.26 -11.16 -16.81
N TYR A 98 11.19 -12.41 -17.25
CA TYR A 98 11.53 -12.79 -18.62
C TYR A 98 10.55 -12.16 -19.62
N THR A 99 9.25 -12.24 -19.35
CA THR A 99 8.20 -11.68 -20.20
C THR A 99 8.39 -10.16 -20.38
N LEU A 100 8.55 -9.40 -19.29
CA LEU A 100 8.78 -7.95 -19.36
C LEU A 100 10.02 -7.60 -20.20
N LYS A 101 11.13 -8.31 -20.01
CA LYS A 101 12.35 -8.12 -20.79
C LYS A 101 12.16 -8.46 -22.26
N SER A 102 11.45 -9.54 -22.57
CA SER A 102 11.18 -9.97 -23.95
C SER A 102 10.31 -8.98 -24.73
N LEU A 103 9.49 -8.20 -24.01
CA LEU A 103 8.63 -7.15 -24.55
C LEU A 103 9.29 -5.76 -24.51
N ASN A 104 10.57 -5.66 -24.11
CA ASN A 104 11.31 -4.40 -23.95
C ASN A 104 10.61 -3.40 -23.01
N ILE A 105 9.92 -3.88 -21.99
CA ILE A 105 9.25 -3.03 -20.99
C ILE A 105 10.28 -2.54 -19.97
N ASP A 106 10.23 -1.25 -19.63
CA ASP A 106 11.10 -0.68 -18.61
C ASP A 106 10.74 -1.21 -17.22
N ILE A 107 11.76 -1.66 -16.49
CA ILE A 107 11.67 -2.13 -15.11
C ILE A 107 12.57 -1.31 -14.16
N GLY A 108 13.19 -0.24 -14.66
CA GLY A 108 14.02 0.68 -13.86
C GLY A 108 13.19 1.70 -13.06
N THR A 109 11.95 1.93 -13.47
CA THR A 109 11.00 2.80 -12.77
C THR A 109 10.39 2.10 -11.56
N PRO A 110 10.16 2.79 -10.42
CA PRO A 110 9.49 2.21 -9.27
C PRO A 110 8.12 1.61 -9.61
N ILE A 111 7.78 0.56 -8.88
CA ILE A 111 6.48 -0.11 -8.94
C ILE A 111 5.73 0.07 -7.63
N TYR A 112 4.42 -0.12 -7.73
CA TYR A 112 3.48 -0.09 -6.63
C TYR A 112 2.82 -1.46 -6.48
N ILE A 113 2.94 -2.04 -5.29
CA ILE A 113 2.26 -3.29 -4.92
C ILE A 113 0.95 -2.90 -4.23
N ILE A 114 -0.15 -3.36 -4.80
CA ILE A 114 -1.51 -3.01 -4.38
C ILE A 114 -2.27 -4.34 -4.24
N TRP A 115 -2.85 -4.57 -3.07
CA TRP A 115 -3.69 -5.74 -2.83
C TRP A 115 -5.18 -5.38 -2.91
N SER A 116 -6.04 -6.39 -3.11
CA SER A 116 -7.50 -6.21 -3.06
C SER A 116 -8.03 -5.73 -1.71
N GLY A 117 -7.34 -6.08 -0.63
CA GLY A 117 -7.69 -5.79 0.75
C GLY A 117 -7.21 -4.41 1.22
N SER A 118 -7.54 -4.09 2.47
CA SER A 118 -7.21 -2.80 3.10
C SER A 118 -5.78 -2.76 3.63
N TYR A 119 -4.81 -2.95 2.74
CA TYR A 119 -3.38 -2.82 3.02
C TYR A 119 -2.84 -1.48 2.48
N PRO A 120 -1.78 -0.93 3.09
CA PRO A 120 -1.11 0.23 2.54
C PRO A 120 -0.42 -0.18 1.24
N VAL A 121 -0.43 0.72 0.26
CA VAL A 121 0.32 0.50 -0.98
C VAL A 121 1.81 0.55 -0.68
N LEU A 122 2.58 -0.39 -1.23
CA LEU A 122 4.03 -0.38 -1.12
C LEU A 122 4.65 0.14 -2.40
N GLN A 123 5.57 1.07 -2.29
CA GLN A 123 6.44 1.48 -3.40
C GLN A 123 7.80 0.79 -3.25
N THR A 124 8.26 0.14 -4.31
CA THR A 124 9.55 -0.57 -4.32
C THR A 124 10.15 -0.61 -5.73
N ASP A 125 11.35 -1.15 -5.87
CA ASP A 125 11.92 -1.49 -7.18
C ASP A 125 11.54 -2.91 -7.62
N PHE A 126 11.60 -3.15 -8.93
CA PHE A 126 11.17 -4.39 -9.52
C PHE A 126 12.01 -5.61 -9.08
N GLN A 127 13.31 -5.41 -8.84
CA GLN A 127 14.21 -6.49 -8.47
C GLN A 127 13.89 -7.02 -7.08
N ARG A 128 13.57 -6.14 -6.13
CA ARG A 128 13.10 -6.52 -4.79
C ARG A 128 11.80 -7.28 -4.84
N PHE A 129 10.84 -6.79 -5.61
CA PHE A 129 9.56 -7.47 -5.79
C PHE A 129 9.74 -8.89 -6.31
N ILE A 130 10.55 -9.11 -7.36
CA ILE A 130 10.79 -10.45 -7.89
C ILE A 130 11.47 -11.36 -6.86
N ASN A 131 12.38 -10.83 -6.05
CA ASN A 131 13.06 -11.62 -5.02
C ASN A 131 12.13 -11.99 -3.84
N ALA A 132 11.07 -11.21 -3.60
CA ALA A 132 10.10 -11.38 -2.52
C ALA A 132 8.71 -11.82 -3.05
N LEU A 133 8.66 -12.39 -4.26
CA LEU A 133 7.41 -12.62 -4.99
C LEU A 133 6.42 -13.49 -4.19
N ASP A 134 6.90 -14.58 -3.59
CA ASP A 134 6.05 -15.49 -2.82
C ASP A 134 5.48 -14.80 -1.57
N ASP A 135 6.28 -14.02 -0.85
CA ASP A 135 5.83 -13.27 0.33
C ASP A 135 4.82 -12.18 -0.05
N VAL A 136 5.01 -11.50 -1.19
CA VAL A 136 4.09 -10.48 -1.70
C VAL A 136 2.73 -11.10 -2.07
N LEU A 137 2.74 -12.23 -2.77
CA LEU A 137 1.51 -12.92 -3.18
C LEU A 137 0.80 -13.63 -2.02
N ALA A 138 1.49 -13.87 -0.91
CA ALA A 138 0.88 -14.47 0.29
C ALA A 138 0.02 -13.49 1.10
N VAL A 139 0.20 -12.17 0.94
CA VAL A 139 -0.46 -11.16 1.80
C VAL A 139 -1.99 -11.13 1.61
N ASP A 140 -2.48 -11.28 0.38
CA ASP A 140 -3.90 -11.21 0.06
C ASP A 140 -4.23 -11.99 -1.23
N PHE A 141 -5.51 -12.17 -1.51
CA PHE A 141 -6.00 -12.96 -2.63
C PHE A 141 -5.55 -12.42 -4.00
N ASP A 142 -5.88 -11.17 -4.30
CA ASP A 142 -5.54 -10.54 -5.59
C ASP A 142 -4.47 -9.46 -5.38
N THR A 143 -3.46 -9.49 -6.26
CA THR A 143 -2.34 -8.54 -6.21
C THR A 143 -2.16 -7.85 -7.56
N TYR A 144 -2.03 -6.52 -7.52
CA TYR A 144 -1.72 -5.67 -8.67
C TYR A 144 -0.32 -5.08 -8.48
N VAL A 145 0.56 -5.33 -9.44
CA VAL A 145 1.87 -4.70 -9.52
C VAL A 145 1.80 -3.66 -10.62
N TYR A 146 1.75 -2.39 -10.21
CA TYR A 146 1.46 -1.27 -11.09
C TYR A 146 2.68 -0.38 -11.27
N CYS A 147 2.95 0.01 -12.51
CA CYS A 147 3.90 1.05 -12.85
C CYS A 147 3.16 2.15 -13.60
N SER A 148 3.02 3.32 -12.95
CA SER A 148 2.20 4.51 -13.32
C SER A 148 2.23 4.93 -14.80
N SER A 149 3.25 4.55 -15.56
CA SER A 149 3.42 4.97 -16.96
C SER A 149 3.77 3.85 -17.93
N HIS A 150 3.78 2.58 -17.48
CA HIS A 150 4.33 1.49 -18.29
C HIS A 150 3.41 0.27 -18.37
N TYR A 151 3.03 -0.29 -17.23
CA TYR A 151 2.34 -1.58 -17.20
C TYR A 151 1.60 -1.82 -15.89
N VAL A 152 0.74 -2.83 -15.90
CA VAL A 152 0.16 -3.46 -14.72
C VAL A 152 0.24 -4.98 -14.86
N ILE A 153 0.53 -5.66 -13.77
CA ILE A 153 0.44 -7.12 -13.66
C ILE A 153 -0.62 -7.44 -12.62
N GLU A 154 -1.63 -8.19 -12.99
CA GLU A 154 -2.57 -8.79 -12.03
C GLU A 154 -2.14 -10.23 -11.78
N PHE A 155 -2.00 -10.57 -10.51
CA PHE A 155 -1.93 -11.93 -9.99
C PHE A 155 -3.29 -12.22 -9.36
N PHE A 156 -4.10 -12.99 -10.08
CA PHE A 156 -5.45 -13.33 -9.65
C PHE A 156 -5.44 -14.62 -8.83
N HIS A 157 -6.27 -14.71 -7.79
CA HIS A 157 -6.26 -15.83 -6.85
C HIS A 157 -6.54 -17.20 -7.47
N ASP A 158 -7.19 -17.27 -8.64
CA ASP A 158 -7.38 -18.53 -9.39
C ASP A 158 -6.13 -18.97 -10.18
N GLY A 159 -5.01 -18.25 -10.02
CA GLY A 159 -3.71 -18.58 -10.62
C GLY A 159 -3.45 -17.94 -11.98
N GLU A 160 -4.37 -17.11 -12.48
CA GLU A 160 -4.17 -16.34 -13.70
C GLU A 160 -3.22 -15.17 -13.44
N ILE A 161 -2.22 -15.00 -14.32
CA ILE A 161 -1.30 -13.86 -14.28
C ILE A 161 -1.38 -13.16 -15.61
N THR A 162 -1.77 -11.89 -15.60
CA THR A 162 -1.91 -11.11 -16.83
C THR A 162 -1.17 -9.80 -16.73
N LEU A 163 -0.34 -9.53 -17.75
CA LEU A 163 0.39 -8.29 -17.94
C LEU A 163 -0.38 -7.42 -18.96
N GLY A 164 -0.73 -6.20 -18.58
CA GLY A 164 -1.19 -5.14 -19.47
C GLY A 164 -0.12 -4.06 -19.61
N TYR A 165 0.07 -3.51 -20.81
CA TYR A 165 1.09 -2.49 -21.06
C TYR A 165 0.69 -1.55 -22.20
N LEU A 166 1.26 -0.35 -22.21
CA LEU A 166 0.91 0.70 -23.18
C LEU A 166 1.64 0.62 -24.53
#